data_AF-A0A7W7SXE7-F1
#
_entry.id   AF-A0A7W7SXE7-F1
#
_cell.length_a   1.000
_cell.length_b   1.000
_cell.length_c   1.000
_cell.angle_alpha   90.00
_cell.angle_beta   90.00
_cell.angle_gamma   90.00
#
_symmetry.space_group_name_H-M   'P 1'
#
loop_
_entity.id
_entity.type
_entity.pdbx_description
1 polymer ?
#
loop_
_entity_poly.entity_id
_entity_poly.type
_entity_poly.pdbx_seq_one_letter_code
_entity_poly.pdbx_strand_id
1 'polypeptide(L)'
;MSDIKERFAEVVDGMVRDTAPRLFAVVQIYGDHADGRIAAWGMAFPGHVEAVSTEGSLHLSLRDTESITRAFTAPEEHLTATVVWLPAVNERLSDIDGFDHPEEGSAWW
;
A
#
# COMPACT_ATOMS: atom_id res chain seq x y z
N MET A 1 -17.56 31.86 -8.46
CA MET A 1 -16.84 30.82 -9.24
C MET A 1 -15.80 30.04 -8.41
N SER A 2 -15.41 30.50 -7.19
CA SER A 2 -14.56 29.75 -6.23
C SER A 2 -15.33 28.64 -5.51
N ASP A 3 -16.53 28.95 -5.03
CA ASP A 3 -17.40 28.05 -4.25
C ASP A 3 -17.75 26.72 -4.95
N ILE A 4 -17.93 26.74 -6.28
CA ILE A 4 -18.18 25.52 -7.07
C ILE A 4 -16.92 24.62 -7.13
N LYS A 5 -15.72 25.22 -7.19
CA LYS A 5 -14.47 24.46 -7.26
C LYS A 5 -14.15 23.79 -5.92
N GLU A 6 -14.38 24.52 -4.83
CA GLU A 6 -14.18 24.01 -3.46
C GLU A 6 -15.15 22.85 -3.17
N ARG A 7 -16.44 23.04 -3.42
CA ARG A 7 -17.44 21.97 -3.26
C ARG A 7 -17.18 20.75 -4.15
N PHE A 8 -16.70 20.96 -5.38
CA PHE A 8 -16.33 19.86 -6.26
C PHE A 8 -15.13 19.08 -5.70
N ALA A 9 -14.12 19.78 -5.17
CA ALA A 9 -12.95 19.14 -4.57
C ALA A 9 -13.33 18.28 -3.35
N GLU A 10 -14.23 18.76 -2.49
CA GLU A 10 -14.72 17.98 -1.33
C GLU A 10 -15.43 16.69 -1.76
N VAL A 11 -16.28 16.76 -2.80
CA VAL A 11 -16.97 15.59 -3.33
C VAL A 11 -15.99 14.58 -3.91
N VAL A 12 -14.97 15.06 -4.64
CA VAL A 12 -13.93 14.19 -5.21
C VAL A 12 -13.07 13.57 -4.11
N ASP A 13 -12.71 14.31 -3.06
CA ASP A 13 -11.92 13.78 -1.93
C ASP A 13 -12.65 12.63 -1.24
N GLY A 14 -13.95 12.79 -0.97
CA GLY A 14 -14.79 11.72 -0.42
C GLY A 14 -14.80 10.49 -1.32
N MET A 15 -15.02 10.66 -2.64
CA MET A 15 -15.00 9.55 -3.59
C MET A 15 -13.66 8.82 -3.61
N VAL A 16 -12.54 9.55 -3.60
CA VAL A 16 -11.20 8.96 -3.60
C VAL A 16 -10.97 8.15 -2.32
N ARG A 17 -11.34 8.68 -1.15
CA ARG A 17 -11.20 7.97 0.12
C ARG A 17 -12.05 6.71 0.20
N ASP A 18 -13.29 6.78 -0.28
CA ASP A 18 -14.24 5.67 -0.25
C ASP A 18 -13.91 4.55 -1.24
N THR A 19 -13.20 4.88 -2.32
CA THR A 19 -12.88 3.93 -3.40
C THR A 19 -11.40 3.59 -3.51
N ALA A 20 -10.57 4.10 -2.60
CA ALA A 20 -9.13 3.87 -2.60
C ALA A 20 -8.83 2.35 -2.52
N PRO A 21 -8.09 1.79 -3.48
CA PRO A 21 -7.67 0.41 -3.41
C PRO A 21 -6.67 0.19 -2.27
N ARG A 22 -6.69 -1.01 -1.67
CA ARG A 22 -5.74 -1.37 -0.62
C ARG A 22 -4.40 -1.76 -1.25
N LEU A 23 -3.32 -1.13 -0.82
CA LEU A 23 -1.97 -1.47 -1.26
C LEU A 23 -1.44 -2.69 -0.52
N PHE A 24 -0.69 -3.53 -1.23
CA PHE A 24 0.04 -4.65 -0.66
C PHE A 24 1.37 -4.88 -1.36
N ALA A 25 2.28 -5.56 -0.66
CA ALA A 25 3.51 -6.11 -1.21
C ALA A 25 3.38 -7.63 -1.33
N VAL A 26 3.96 -8.19 -2.38
CA VAL A 26 4.21 -9.64 -2.49
C VAL A 26 5.64 -9.88 -2.06
N VAL A 27 5.80 -10.63 -0.98
CA VAL A 27 7.11 -10.98 -0.40
C VAL A 27 7.41 -12.43 -0.76
N GLN A 28 8.56 -12.64 -1.39
CA GLN A 28 9.11 -13.97 -1.61
C GLN A 28 10.08 -14.30 -0.47
N ILE A 29 9.99 -15.51 0.05
CA ILE A 29 10.78 -16.05 1.14
C ILE A 29 11.55 -17.26 0.62
N TYR A 30 12.86 -17.26 0.83
CA TYR A 30 13.77 -18.33 0.41
C TYR A 30 14.05 -19.31 1.56
N GLY A 31 13.85 -20.60 1.30
CA GLY A 31 14.13 -21.69 2.26
C GLY A 31 13.29 -21.58 3.54
N ASP A 32 13.83 -22.03 4.68
CA ASP A 32 13.20 -21.92 6.01
C ASP A 32 13.30 -20.49 6.57
N HIS A 33 12.79 -19.50 5.84
CA HIS A 33 12.75 -18.08 6.25
C HIS A 33 14.13 -17.45 6.46
N ALA A 34 15.16 -17.95 5.76
CA ALA A 34 16.53 -17.46 5.91
C ALA A 34 16.73 -16.08 5.24
N ASP A 35 15.94 -15.77 4.20
CA ASP A 35 16.00 -14.50 3.48
C ASP A 35 14.65 -14.20 2.80
N GLY A 36 14.32 -12.91 2.62
CA GLY A 36 13.08 -12.46 2.03
C GLY A 36 13.24 -11.19 1.20
N ARG A 37 12.56 -11.13 0.06
CA ARG A 37 12.55 -9.96 -0.83
C ARG A 37 11.15 -9.56 -1.24
N ILE A 38 10.98 -8.28 -1.55
CA ILE A 38 9.76 -7.80 -2.21
C ILE A 38 9.87 -8.17 -3.69
N ALA A 39 8.96 -9.00 -4.18
CA ALA A 39 8.94 -9.45 -5.56
C ALA A 39 7.98 -8.62 -6.43
N ALA A 40 6.93 -8.07 -5.82
CA ALA A 40 5.96 -7.23 -6.51
C ALA A 40 5.22 -6.30 -5.54
N TRP A 41 4.62 -5.27 -6.11
CA TRP A 41 3.68 -4.37 -5.45
C TRP A 41 2.32 -4.46 -6.13
N GLY A 42 1.25 -4.33 -5.36
CA GLY A 42 -0.10 -4.42 -5.92
C GLY A 42 -1.16 -3.60 -5.21
N MET A 43 -2.28 -3.48 -5.90
CA MET A 43 -3.49 -2.79 -5.48
C MET A 43 -4.65 -3.79 -5.51
N ALA A 44 -5.42 -3.83 -4.42
CA ALA A 44 -6.64 -4.61 -4.35
C ALA A 44 -7.85 -3.69 -4.53
N PHE A 45 -8.59 -3.94 -5.61
CA PHE A 45 -9.83 -3.28 -5.93
C PHE A 45 -11.02 -4.15 -5.51
N PRO A 46 -12.24 -3.60 -5.47
CA PRO A 46 -13.44 -4.42 -5.40
C PRO A 46 -13.49 -5.41 -6.58
N GLY A 47 -13.32 -6.71 -6.27
CA GLY A 47 -13.49 -7.82 -7.22
C GLY A 47 -12.28 -8.23 -8.06
N HIS A 48 -11.14 -7.53 -7.95
CA HIS A 48 -9.90 -7.93 -8.61
C HIS A 48 -8.66 -7.32 -7.93
N VAL A 49 -7.49 -7.81 -8.33
CA VAL A 49 -6.19 -7.35 -7.84
C VAL A 49 -5.26 -7.12 -9.03
N GLU A 50 -4.45 -6.08 -8.94
CA GLU A 50 -3.39 -5.80 -9.90
C GLU A 50 -2.04 -5.81 -9.18
N ALA A 51 -1.02 -6.41 -9.79
CA ALA A 51 0.33 -6.43 -9.23
C ALA A 51 1.40 -6.30 -10.31
N VAL A 52 2.44 -5.54 -10.01
CA VAL A 52 3.60 -5.29 -10.86
C VAL A 52 4.85 -5.79 -10.15
N SER A 53 5.63 -6.62 -10.85
CA SER A 53 6.95 -7.09 -10.41
C SER A 53 7.90 -5.91 -10.19
N THR A 54 8.77 -5.99 -9.19
CA THR A 54 9.81 -4.95 -8.94
C THR A 54 10.77 -4.81 -10.11
N GLU A 55 10.98 -5.87 -10.88
CA GLU A 55 11.81 -5.87 -12.09
C GLU A 55 11.06 -5.30 -13.32
N GLY A 56 9.77 -4.95 -13.17
CA GLY A 56 8.93 -4.41 -14.25
C GLY A 56 8.58 -5.41 -15.37
N SER A 57 9.06 -6.65 -15.27
CA SER A 57 8.92 -7.69 -16.29
C SER A 57 7.54 -8.35 -16.31
N LEU A 58 6.75 -8.19 -15.25
CA LEU A 58 5.48 -8.87 -15.07
C LEU A 58 4.43 -7.91 -14.50
N HIS A 59 3.29 -7.83 -15.18
CA HIS A 59 2.08 -7.19 -14.68
C HIS A 59 0.95 -8.22 -14.71
N LEU A 60 0.34 -8.47 -13.56
CA LEU A 60 -0.76 -9.41 -13.38
C LEU A 60 -2.04 -8.65 -13.00
N SER A 61 -3.14 -9.04 -13.63
CA SER A 61 -4.50 -8.70 -13.19
C SER A 61 -5.22 -10.02 -12.91
N LEU A 62 -5.58 -10.24 -11.65
CA LEU A 62 -6.14 -11.52 -11.16
C LEU A 62 -7.38 -11.27 -10.31
N ARG A 63 -8.13 -12.33 -10.00
CA ARG A 63 -9.37 -12.23 -9.21
C ARG A 63 -9.14 -11.99 -7.72
N ASP A 64 -8.06 -12.53 -7.19
CA ASP A 64 -7.78 -12.54 -5.76
C ASP A 64 -6.27 -12.61 -5.47
N THR A 65 -5.91 -12.28 -4.23
CA THR A 65 -4.52 -12.29 -3.75
C THR A 65 -3.93 -13.68 -3.65
N GLU A 66 -4.74 -14.74 -3.50
CA GLU A 66 -4.25 -16.12 -3.49
C GLU A 66 -3.63 -16.49 -4.84
N SER A 67 -4.31 -16.10 -5.92
CA SER A 67 -3.83 -16.28 -7.29
C SER A 67 -2.51 -15.53 -7.53
N ILE A 68 -2.36 -14.33 -6.94
CA ILE A 68 -1.08 -13.59 -6.96
C ILE A 68 0.00 -14.39 -6.24
N THR A 69 -0.24 -14.80 -5.00
CA THR A 69 0.75 -15.57 -4.22
C THR A 69 1.22 -16.80 -4.98
N ARG A 70 0.29 -17.51 -5.62
CA ARG A 70 0.61 -18.69 -6.44
C ARG A 70 1.51 -18.34 -7.63
N ALA A 71 1.26 -17.22 -8.30
CA ALA A 71 2.07 -16.77 -9.43
C ALA A 71 3.52 -16.42 -9.04
N PHE A 72 3.76 -16.05 -7.78
CA PHE A 72 5.09 -15.71 -7.27
C PHE A 72 5.74 -16.83 -6.44
N THR A 73 5.11 -18.00 -6.31
CA THR A 73 5.66 -19.17 -5.61
C THR A 73 6.38 -20.08 -6.60
N ALA A 74 7.58 -20.54 -6.25
CA ALA A 74 8.37 -21.48 -7.04
C ALA A 74 8.91 -22.59 -6.12
N PRO A 75 8.17 -23.69 -5.94
CA PRO A 75 8.56 -24.77 -5.03
C PRO A 75 9.88 -25.43 -5.40
N GLU A 76 10.17 -25.53 -6.70
CA GLU A 76 11.43 -26.04 -7.26
C GLU A 76 12.66 -25.28 -6.73
N GLU A 77 12.49 -23.99 -6.44
CA GLU A 77 13.53 -23.06 -5.97
C GLU A 77 13.47 -22.83 -4.46
N HIS A 78 12.66 -23.62 -3.72
CA HIS A 78 12.36 -23.42 -2.29
C HIS A 78 11.86 -22.00 -1.99
N LEU A 79 11.09 -21.43 -2.91
CA LEU A 79 10.61 -20.07 -2.84
C LEU A 79 9.11 -20.05 -2.60
N THR A 80 8.72 -19.52 -1.45
CA THR A 80 7.32 -19.29 -1.07
C THR A 80 6.99 -17.82 -1.18
N ALA A 81 5.76 -17.49 -1.55
CA ALA A 81 5.30 -16.11 -1.56
C ALA A 81 4.23 -15.88 -0.49
N THR A 82 4.12 -14.64 -0.02
CA THR A 82 3.04 -14.18 0.84
C THR A 82 2.68 -12.73 0.52
N VAL A 83 1.45 -12.34 0.83
CA VAL A 83 0.95 -10.97 0.65
C VAL A 83 0.98 -10.26 1.99
N VAL A 84 1.61 -9.08 2.01
CA VAL A 84 1.68 -8.18 3.17
C VAL A 84 0.93 -6.90 2.85
N TRP A 85 -0.12 -6.61 3.61
CA TRP A 85 -0.93 -5.40 3.41
C TRP A 85 -0.28 -4.18 4.04
N LEU A 86 -0.33 -3.06 3.33
CA LEU A 86 0.09 -1.78 3.90
C LEU A 86 -1.05 -1.22 4.77
N PRO A 87 -0.71 -0.52 5.87
CA PRO A 87 -1.70 0.25 6.60
C PRO A 87 -2.28 1.31 5.67
N ALA A 88 -3.55 1.67 5.88
CA ALA A 88 -4.14 2.74 5.08
C ALA A 88 -3.32 4.01 5.31
N VAL A 89 -3.01 4.75 4.24
CA VAL A 89 -2.17 5.96 4.32
C VAL A 89 -2.75 6.99 5.31
N ASN A 90 -4.07 6.96 5.54
CA ASN A 90 -4.76 7.82 6.51
C ASN A 90 -4.53 7.41 7.98
N GLU A 91 -4.21 6.15 8.27
CA GLU A 91 -3.89 5.68 9.63
C GLU A 91 -2.47 6.09 10.05
N ARG A 92 -1.56 6.26 9.09
CA ARG A 92 -0.17 6.63 9.38
C ARG A 92 -0.01 8.12 9.76
N LEU A 93 -1.00 8.97 9.46
CA LEU A 93 -0.97 10.40 9.82
C LEU A 93 -1.40 10.64 11.28
N SER A 94 -2.22 9.77 11.88
CA SER A 94 -2.55 9.85 13.31
C SER A 94 -1.40 9.42 14.24
N ASP A 95 -0.43 8.67 13.72
CA ASP A 95 0.75 8.24 14.50
C ASP A 95 1.85 9.31 14.58
N ILE A 96 1.75 10.38 13.78
CA ILE A 96 2.77 11.45 13.67
C ILE A 96 2.38 12.72 14.44
N ASP A 97 1.27 12.72 15.18
CA ASP A 97 0.86 13.81 16.07
C ASP A 97 1.75 13.95 17.34
N GLY A 98 2.90 13.27 17.37
CA GLY A 98 3.95 13.44 18.38
C GLY A 98 4.98 14.53 18.03
N PHE A 99 4.68 15.45 17.10
CA PHE A 99 5.54 16.62 16.90
C PHE A 99 5.25 17.63 18.01
N ASP A 100 6.09 17.55 19.05
CA ASP A 100 6.21 18.51 20.13
C ASP A 100 6.21 19.93 19.53
N HIS A 101 5.17 20.71 19.82
CA HIS A 101 5.23 22.14 19.61
C HIS A 101 6.32 22.65 20.56
N PRO A 102 7.45 23.21 20.08
CA PRO A 102 8.34 23.91 20.99
C PRO A 102 7.50 25.04 21.58
N GLU A 103 7.41 25.07 22.91
CA GLU A 103 6.75 26.16 23.62
C GLU A 103 7.41 27.48 23.21
N GLU A 104 6.73 28.24 22.33
CA GLU A 104 7.00 29.66 22.14
C GLU A 104 6.56 30.39 23.40
N GLY A 105 7.41 30.30 24.42
CA GLY A 105 7.19 30.83 25.75
C GLY A 105 8.50 31.03 26.52
N SER A 106 9.63 31.20 25.82
CA SER A 106 10.90 31.60 26.45
C SER A 106 11.32 32.98 25.97
N ALA A 107 10.88 33.95 26.78
CA ALA A 107 11.46 35.24 27.08
C ALA A 107 12.76 35.62 26.36
N TRP A 108 12.66 36.67 25.54
CA TRP A 108 13.65 37.74 25.50
C TRP A 108 12.85 39.03 25.66
N TRP A 109 13.30 39.91 26.58
CA TRP A 109 12.68 41.13 27.16
C TRP A 109 11.52 40.97 28.16
#